data_AF-A0A9E6EYP3-F1
#
_entry.id   AF-A0A9E6EYP3-F1
#
_cell.length_a   1.000
_cell.length_b   1.000
_cell.length_c   1.000
_cell.angle_alpha   90.00
_cell.angle_beta   90.00
_cell.angle_gamma   90.00
#
_symmetry.space_group_name_H-M   'P 1'
#
loop_
_entity.id
_entity.type
_entity.pdbx_description
1 polymer ?
#
loop_
_entity_poly.entity_id
_entity_poly.type
_entity_poly.pdbx_seq_one_letter_code
_entity_poly.pdbx_strand_id
1 'polypeptide(L)'
;MKNLTVVFLGILFSFQALAQDTIISNNPQNLKLKVLYFHITNRCNTCRSIEANVRKTINDNFKTELESGIIELDIINCELPENKTISEKYQAYGATLALTKINDSNEKIEDITNFAFAKIHDENVFVSELKSKIETLLK
;
A
#
# COMPACT_ATOMS: atom_id res chain seq x y z
N MET A 1 44.80 -36.88 36.89
CA MET A 1 44.71 -37.87 35.81
C MET A 1 43.74 -37.35 34.77
N LYS A 2 44.28 -37.10 33.57
CA LYS A 2 43.61 -36.94 32.25
C LYS A 2 42.44 -35.96 32.15
N ASN A 3 42.80 -34.74 31.76
CA ASN A 3 41.98 -33.80 31.03
C ASN A 3 41.58 -34.46 29.69
N LEU A 4 40.29 -34.56 29.39
CA LEU A 4 39.82 -34.99 28.08
C LEU A 4 39.24 -33.78 27.35
N THR A 5 40.13 -33.13 26.61
CA THR A 5 39.80 -32.13 25.61
C THR A 5 39.10 -32.83 24.45
N VAL A 6 37.80 -32.58 24.27
CA VAL A 6 37.11 -32.94 23.02
C VAL A 6 36.97 -31.66 22.20
N VAL A 7 37.90 -31.52 21.26
CA VAL A 7 37.84 -30.62 20.13
C VAL A 7 36.77 -31.18 19.18
N PHE A 8 35.61 -30.53 19.07
CA PHE A 8 34.73 -30.74 17.93
C PHE A 8 34.97 -29.64 16.90
N LEU A 9 35.56 -30.12 15.80
CA LEU A 9 35.96 -29.46 14.59
C LEU A 9 34.79 -28.67 13.99
N GLY A 10 35.07 -27.45 13.55
CA GLY A 10 34.08 -26.51 13.05
C GLY A 10 33.29 -26.99 11.84
N ILE A 11 32.03 -26.58 11.81
CA ILE A 11 31.35 -26.23 10.57
C ILE A 11 31.00 -24.75 10.73
N LEU A 12 31.86 -23.91 10.15
CA LEU A 12 31.54 -22.53 9.82
C LEU A 12 30.34 -22.57 8.88
N PHE A 13 29.13 -22.50 9.43
CA PHE A 13 27.96 -22.11 8.65
C PHE A 13 28.12 -20.62 8.38
N SER A 14 28.87 -20.31 7.32
CA SER A 14 28.86 -19.01 6.69
C SER A 14 27.42 -18.75 6.23
N PHE A 15 26.65 -18.07 7.07
CA PHE A 15 25.38 -17.49 6.68
C PHE A 15 25.73 -16.36 5.71
N GLN A 16 25.90 -16.74 4.45
CA GLN A 16 26.00 -15.80 3.35
C GLN A 16 24.68 -15.04 3.30
N ALA A 17 24.80 -13.72 3.33
CA ALA A 17 23.70 -12.78 3.26
C ALA A 17 22.70 -13.18 2.17
N LEU A 18 21.48 -13.49 2.57
CA LEU A 18 20.33 -13.17 1.74
C LEU A 18 19.98 -11.73 2.07
N ALA A 19 20.59 -10.82 1.32
CA ALA A 19 20.01 -9.51 1.10
C ALA A 19 18.62 -9.76 0.50
N GLN A 20 17.59 -9.61 1.32
CA GLN A 20 16.23 -9.55 0.84
C GLN A 20 16.01 -8.12 0.34
N ASP A 21 16.46 -7.84 -0.87
CA ASP A 21 16.02 -6.66 -1.60
C ASP A 21 14.52 -6.81 -1.87
N THR A 22 13.71 -6.09 -1.11
CA THR A 22 12.77 -5.06 -1.59
C THR A 22 11.82 -4.70 -0.45
N ILE A 23 12.11 -3.61 0.25
CA ILE A 23 11.08 -2.64 0.61
C ILE A 23 11.63 -1.29 0.13
N ILE A 24 10.92 -0.68 -0.82
CA ILE A 24 11.13 0.71 -1.23
C ILE A 24 11.16 1.53 0.06
N SER A 25 12.26 2.24 0.30
CA SER A 25 12.44 3.09 1.46
C SER A 25 11.32 4.14 1.51
N ASN A 26 10.22 3.85 2.21
CA ASN A 26 9.30 4.87 2.68
C ASN A 26 10.05 5.66 3.75
N ASN A 27 10.74 6.73 3.37
CA ASN A 27 11.19 7.72 4.33
C ASN A 27 9.93 8.35 4.95
N PRO A 28 9.57 8.04 6.21
CA PRO A 28 8.31 8.50 6.79
C PRO A 28 8.27 10.02 6.94
N GLN A 29 9.38 10.73 6.73
CA GLN A 29 9.40 12.20 6.70
C GLN A 29 8.83 12.82 5.43
N ASN A 30 8.79 12.10 4.29
CA ASN A 30 8.33 12.64 3.02
C ASN A 30 6.89 12.27 2.66
N LEU A 31 6.31 11.29 3.36
CA LEU A 31 4.98 10.80 3.07
C LEU A 31 3.91 11.87 3.34
N LYS A 32 3.16 12.20 2.30
CA LYS A 32 2.06 13.20 2.35
C LYS A 32 0.69 12.60 2.12
N LEU A 33 0.61 11.50 1.38
CA LEU A 33 -0.67 10.91 1.00
C LEU A 33 -0.57 9.38 0.90
N LYS A 34 -1.52 8.69 1.54
CA LYS A 34 -1.77 7.27 1.27
C LYS A 34 -2.99 7.11 0.38
N VAL A 35 -2.89 6.26 -0.63
CA VAL A 35 -3.99 5.83 -1.50
C VAL A 35 -4.22 4.36 -1.20
N LEU A 36 -5.34 4.04 -0.54
CA LEU A 36 -5.63 2.68 -0.10
C LEU A 36 -6.85 2.14 -0.83
N TYR A 37 -6.72 0.97 -1.45
CA TYR A 37 -7.84 0.23 -1.98
C TYR A 37 -7.97 -1.11 -1.24
N PHE A 38 -9.04 -1.22 -0.46
CA PHE A 38 -9.42 -2.46 0.20
C PHE A 38 -10.29 -3.31 -0.71
N HIS A 39 -10.16 -4.62 -0.60
CA HIS A 39 -10.99 -5.59 -1.32
C HIS A 39 -11.19 -6.86 -0.48
N ILE A 40 -12.19 -7.66 -0.82
CA ILE A 40 -12.33 -9.03 -0.31
C ILE A 40 -11.49 -10.02 -1.13
N THR A 41 -11.29 -11.23 -0.63
CA THR A 41 -10.57 -12.31 -1.33
C THR A 41 -11.21 -12.62 -2.68
N ASN A 42 -12.53 -12.80 -2.69
CA ASN A 42 -13.30 -13.13 -3.89
C ASN A 42 -13.79 -11.86 -4.60
N ARG A 43 -12.92 -11.25 -5.41
CA ARG A 43 -13.22 -9.98 -6.12
C ARG A 43 -14.12 -10.19 -7.33
N CYS A 44 -15.21 -9.43 -7.40
CA CYS A 44 -16.00 -9.30 -8.62
C CYS A 44 -15.27 -8.46 -9.69
N ASN A 45 -15.75 -8.49 -10.93
CA ASN A 45 -15.12 -7.76 -12.03
C ASN A 45 -15.03 -6.25 -11.75
N THR A 46 -16.07 -5.65 -11.19
CA THR A 46 -16.07 -4.22 -10.82
C THR A 46 -14.96 -3.88 -9.84
N CYS A 47 -14.73 -4.71 -8.82
CA CYS A 47 -13.64 -4.49 -7.86
C CYS A 47 -12.27 -4.55 -8.55
N ARG A 48 -12.07 -5.52 -9.45
CA ARG A 48 -10.82 -5.64 -10.22
C ARG A 48 -10.61 -4.43 -11.14
N SER A 49 -11.66 -3.92 -11.76
CA SER A 49 -11.59 -2.71 -12.58
C SER A 49 -11.26 -1.47 -11.75
N ILE A 50 -11.82 -1.33 -10.54
CA ILE A 50 -11.48 -0.20 -9.66
C ILE A 50 -10.00 -0.26 -9.30
N GLU A 51 -9.49 -1.42 -8.89
CA GLU A 51 -8.06 -1.58 -8.60
C GLU A 51 -7.20 -1.23 -9.81
N ALA A 52 -7.55 -1.73 -11.00
CA ALA A 52 -6.82 -1.46 -12.23
C ALA A 52 -6.75 0.04 -12.52
N ASN A 53 -7.87 0.75 -12.39
CA ASN A 53 -7.92 2.19 -12.62
C ASN A 53 -7.16 2.99 -11.55
N VAL A 54 -7.22 2.58 -10.28
CA VAL A 54 -6.42 3.20 -9.21
C VAL A 54 -4.93 3.03 -9.50
N ARG A 55 -4.47 1.81 -9.80
CA ARG A 55 -3.07 1.54 -10.17
C ARG A 55 -2.65 2.35 -11.38
N LYS A 56 -3.51 2.43 -12.40
CA LYS A 56 -3.27 3.22 -13.60
C LYS A 56 -3.08 4.70 -13.27
N THR A 57 -3.98 5.28 -12.48
CA THR A 57 -3.87 6.70 -12.07
C THR A 57 -2.54 6.98 -11.39
N ILE A 58 -2.12 6.15 -10.43
CA ILE A 58 -0.87 6.35 -9.69
C ILE A 58 0.34 6.17 -10.61
N ASN A 59 0.41 5.07 -11.36
CA ASN A 59 1.57 4.76 -12.19
C ASN A 59 1.77 5.75 -13.34
N ASP A 60 0.67 6.25 -13.94
CA ASP A 60 0.76 7.13 -15.11
C ASP A 60 0.99 8.60 -14.72
N ASN A 61 0.55 9.03 -13.53
CA ASN A 61 0.52 10.44 -13.17
C ASN A 61 1.37 10.81 -11.95
N PHE A 62 1.69 9.85 -11.09
CA PHE A 62 2.36 10.10 -9.80
C PHE A 62 3.54 9.15 -9.58
N LYS A 63 4.18 8.69 -10.66
CA LYS A 63 5.31 7.76 -10.59
C LYS A 63 6.45 8.33 -9.74
N THR A 64 6.78 9.61 -9.94
CA THR A 64 7.84 10.29 -9.19
C THR A 64 7.50 10.39 -7.70
N GLU A 65 6.27 10.74 -7.36
CA GLU A 65 5.77 10.84 -5.98
C GLU A 65 5.73 9.48 -5.29
N LEU A 66 5.38 8.42 -6.03
CA LEU A 66 5.43 7.05 -5.56
C LEU A 66 6.87 6.61 -5.29
N GLU A 67 7.79 6.84 -6.24
CA GLU A 67 9.21 6.47 -6.12
C GLU A 67 9.95 7.27 -5.04
N SER A 68 9.54 8.52 -4.78
CA SER A 68 10.12 9.39 -3.74
C SER A 68 9.47 9.24 -2.36
N GLY A 69 8.46 8.37 -2.23
CA GLY A 69 7.75 8.12 -0.97
C GLY A 69 6.83 9.26 -0.53
N ILE A 70 6.48 10.19 -1.43
CA ILE A 70 5.48 11.24 -1.19
C ILE A 70 4.06 10.63 -1.17
N ILE A 71 3.83 9.65 -2.05
CA ILE A 71 2.60 8.86 -2.11
C ILE A 71 2.91 7.41 -1.77
N GLU A 72 2.07 6.79 -0.95
CA GLU A 72 2.02 5.35 -0.73
C GLU A 72 0.74 4.78 -1.38
N LEU A 73 0.86 3.67 -2.11
CA LEU A 73 -0.28 2.94 -2.69
C LEU A 73 -0.39 1.56 -2.06
N ASP A 74 -1.48 1.32 -1.33
CA ASP A 74 -1.76 0.04 -0.68
C ASP A 74 -2.99 -0.64 -1.29
N ILE A 75 -2.83 -1.90 -1.70
CA ILE A 75 -3.93 -2.76 -2.12
C ILE A 75 -4.09 -3.87 -1.09
N ILE A 76 -5.19 -3.85 -0.34
CA ILE A 76 -5.33 -4.59 0.92
C ILE A 76 -6.51 -5.56 0.84
N ASN A 77 -6.26 -6.83 1.15
CA ASN A 77 -7.35 -7.78 1.39
C ASN A 77 -7.88 -7.61 2.82
N CYS A 78 -9.09 -7.06 2.98
CA CYS A 78 -9.67 -6.76 4.29
C CYS A 78 -10.14 -8.00 5.07
N GLU A 79 -10.18 -9.17 4.45
CA GLU A 79 -10.57 -10.42 5.11
C GLU A 79 -9.39 -11.14 5.77
N LEU A 80 -8.15 -10.73 5.47
CA LEU A 80 -6.97 -11.37 6.03
C LEU A 80 -6.74 -10.92 7.48
N PRO A 81 -6.46 -11.85 8.43
CA PRO A 81 -6.27 -11.53 9.84
C PRO A 81 -5.20 -10.46 10.11
N GLU A 82 -4.10 -10.48 9.36
CA GLU A 82 -3.01 -9.51 9.45
C GLU A 82 -3.44 -8.08 9.10
N ASN A 83 -4.52 -7.92 8.31
CA ASN A 83 -5.04 -6.62 7.90
C ASN A 83 -6.18 -6.12 8.79
N LYS A 84 -6.60 -6.89 9.81
CA LYS A 84 -7.75 -6.56 10.66
C LYS A 84 -7.69 -5.14 11.23
N THR A 85 -6.56 -4.76 11.83
CA THR A 85 -6.41 -3.43 12.45
C THR A 85 -6.52 -2.30 11.44
N ILE A 86 -5.91 -2.44 10.26
CA ILE A 86 -6.00 -1.40 9.23
C ILE A 86 -7.40 -1.38 8.61
N SER A 87 -8.01 -2.53 8.34
CA SER A 87 -9.39 -2.60 7.85
C SER A 87 -10.40 -1.99 8.82
N GLU A 88 -10.25 -2.22 10.12
CA GLU A 88 -11.08 -1.58 11.15
C GLU A 88 -10.89 -0.05 11.21
N LYS A 89 -9.65 0.43 11.12
CA LYS A 89 -9.33 1.88 11.06
C LYS A 89 -10.05 2.59 9.92
N TYR A 90 -10.12 1.94 8.76
CA TYR A 90 -10.76 2.47 7.56
C TYR A 90 -12.24 2.05 7.43
N GLN A 91 -12.78 1.29 8.39
CA GLN A 91 -14.12 0.70 8.33
C GLN A 91 -14.37 -0.09 7.03
N ALA A 92 -13.31 -0.69 6.48
CA ALA A 92 -13.33 -1.38 5.21
C ALA A 92 -13.70 -2.85 5.41
N TYR A 93 -14.95 -3.20 5.08
CA TYR A 93 -15.47 -4.58 5.10
C TYR A 93 -15.64 -5.15 3.68
N GLY A 94 -15.10 -4.46 2.68
CA GLY A 94 -15.29 -4.78 1.27
C GLY A 94 -14.46 -3.90 0.37
N ALA A 95 -14.97 -3.66 -0.84
CA ALA A 95 -14.37 -2.69 -1.76
C ALA A 95 -14.48 -1.28 -1.18
N THR A 96 -13.34 -0.72 -0.77
CA THR A 96 -13.26 0.63 -0.21
C THR A 96 -12.05 1.35 -0.81
N LEU A 97 -12.26 2.54 -1.37
CA LEU A 97 -11.17 3.40 -1.83
C LEU A 97 -11.06 4.60 -0.89
N ALA A 98 -9.92 4.75 -0.24
CA ALA A 98 -9.66 5.82 0.72
C ALA A 98 -8.39 6.60 0.38
N LEU A 99 -8.44 7.91 0.61
CA LEU A 99 -7.29 8.81 0.52
C LEU A 99 -6.98 9.32 1.92
N THR A 100 -5.73 9.15 2.37
CA THR A 100 -5.30 9.59 3.72
C THR A 100 -4.22 10.65 3.59
N LYS A 101 -4.57 11.91 3.86
CA LYS A 101 -3.59 13.00 3.90
C LYS A 101 -2.86 12.98 5.25
N ILE A 102 -1.53 13.07 5.20
CA ILE A 102 -0.63 13.09 6.35
C ILE A 102 -0.14 14.53 6.56
N ASN A 103 -0.37 15.11 7.74
CA ASN A 103 0.10 16.46 8.08
C ASN A 103 0.71 16.47 9.50
N ASP A 104 2.03 16.70 9.63
CA ASP A 104 2.83 17.03 10.83
C ASP A 104 2.61 16.23 12.16
N SER A 105 1.60 15.36 12.25
CA SER A 105 1.23 14.39 13.32
C SER A 105 -0.22 13.87 13.18
N ASN A 106 -1.02 14.41 12.26
CA ASN A 106 -2.42 14.06 12.06
C ASN A 106 -2.65 13.39 10.70
N GLU A 107 -3.62 12.48 10.68
CA GLU A 107 -4.11 11.86 9.46
C GLU A 107 -5.56 12.29 9.21
N LYS A 108 -5.87 12.63 7.96
CA LYS A 108 -7.25 12.86 7.51
C LYS A 108 -7.62 11.82 6.48
N ILE A 109 -8.52 10.92 6.85
CA ILE A 109 -9.07 9.89 5.97
C ILE A 109 -10.28 10.47 5.22
N GLU A 110 -10.28 10.32 3.90
CA GLU A 110 -11.42 10.56 3.01
C GLU A 110 -11.81 9.25 2.33
N ASP A 111 -12.99 8.73 2.65
CA ASP A 111 -13.59 7.61 1.91
C ASP A 111 -14.21 8.14 0.61
N ILE A 112 -13.66 7.69 -0.53
CA ILE A 112 -14.12 8.05 -1.88
C ILE A 112 -14.68 6.83 -2.63
N THR A 113 -15.16 5.82 -1.91
CA THR A 113 -15.73 4.59 -2.48
C THR A 113 -16.90 4.89 -3.41
N ASN A 114 -17.80 5.81 -3.02
CA ASN A 114 -18.92 6.22 -3.86
C ASN A 114 -18.46 6.81 -5.20
N PHE A 115 -17.38 7.58 -5.20
CA PHE A 115 -16.76 8.08 -6.43
C PHE A 115 -16.24 6.91 -7.29
N ALA A 116 -15.53 5.97 -6.68
CA ALA A 116 -14.94 4.84 -7.41
C ALA A 116 -16.01 4.04 -8.15
N PHE A 117 -17.13 3.71 -7.49
CA PHE A 117 -18.24 3.00 -8.12
C PHE A 117 -19.01 3.85 -9.12
N ALA A 118 -19.21 5.14 -8.86
CA ALA A 118 -19.94 6.02 -9.77
C ALA A 118 -19.20 6.24 -11.10
N LYS A 119 -17.86 6.23 -11.08
CA LYS A 119 -17.04 6.54 -12.26
C LYS A 119 -16.44 5.33 -12.96
N ILE A 120 -16.63 4.12 -12.43
CA ILE A 120 -15.97 2.91 -12.94
C ILE A 120 -16.26 2.58 -14.42
N HIS A 121 -17.39 3.04 -14.94
CA HIS A 121 -17.81 2.76 -16.31
C HIS A 121 -17.09 3.60 -17.38
N ASP A 122 -16.37 4.65 -16.96
CA ASP A 122 -15.56 5.48 -17.85
C ASP A 122 -14.15 5.63 -17.26
N GLU A 123 -13.20 4.88 -17.81
CA GLU A 123 -11.80 4.89 -17.37
C GLU A 123 -11.17 6.28 -17.44
N ASN A 124 -11.45 7.04 -18.50
CA ASN A 124 -10.84 8.37 -18.68
C ASN A 124 -11.33 9.33 -17.60
N VAL A 125 -12.64 9.30 -17.31
CA VAL A 125 -13.24 10.11 -16.25
C VAL A 125 -12.73 9.67 -14.88
N PHE A 126 -12.69 8.36 -14.61
CA PHE A 126 -12.17 7.84 -13.35
C PHE A 126 -10.72 8.31 -13.12
N VAL A 127 -9.85 8.10 -14.11
CA VAL A 127 -8.42 8.42 -13.98
C VAL A 127 -8.22 9.92 -13.81
N SER A 128 -8.91 10.75 -14.60
CA SER A 128 -8.80 12.20 -14.53
C SER A 128 -9.30 12.78 -13.21
N GLU A 129 -10.47 12.33 -12.72
CA GLU A 129 -11.04 12.83 -11.46
C GLU A 129 -10.25 12.33 -10.24
N LEU A 130 -9.78 11.08 -10.23
CA LEU A 130 -8.93 10.57 -9.15
C LEU A 130 -7.59 11.33 -9.11
N LYS A 131 -7.00 11.59 -10.27
CA LYS A 131 -5.80 12.43 -10.39
C LYS A 131 -6.03 13.81 -9.77
N SER A 132 -7.10 14.49 -10.15
CA SER A 132 -7.43 15.83 -9.64
C SER A 132 -7.62 15.84 -8.10
N LYS A 133 -8.26 14.80 -7.55
CA LYS A 133 -8.39 14.62 -6.10
C LYS A 133 -7.02 14.48 -5.43
N ILE A 134 -6.13 13.64 -5.97
CA ILE A 134 -4.78 13.44 -5.44
C ILE A 134 -3.96 14.73 -5.52
N GLU A 135 -3.95 15.43 -6.66
CA GLU A 135 -3.27 16.71 -6.83
C GLU A 135 -3.75 17.76 -5.83
N THR A 136 -5.05 17.77 -5.53
CA THR A 136 -5.63 18.67 -4.52
C THR A 136 -5.14 18.34 -3.11
N LEU A 137 -4.98 17.06 -2.79
CA LEU A 137 -4.48 16.63 -1.48
C LEU A 137 -2.98 16.84 -1.30
N LEU A 138 -2.20 16.83 -2.39
CA LEU A 138 -0.74 17.06 -2.35
C LEU A 138 -0.35 18.54 -2.27
N LYS A 139 -1.27 19.45 -2.57
CA LYS A 139 -1.12 20.89 -2.31
C LYS A 139 -1.18 21.19 -0.81
#